data_AF-A0A8D8M4Z4-F1
#
_entry.id   AF-A0A8D8M4Z4-F1
#
_cell.length_a   1.000
_cell.length_b   1.000
_cell.length_c   1.000
_cell.angle_alpha   90.00
_cell.angle_beta   90.00
_cell.angle_gamma   90.00
#
_symmetry.space_group_name_H-M   'P 1'
#
loop_
_entity.id
_entity.type
_entity.pdbx_description
1 polymer ?
#
loop_
_entity_poly.entity_id
_entity_poly.type
_entity_poly.pdbx_seq_one_letter_code
_entity_poly.pdbx_strand_id
1 'polypeptide(L)'
;MKVDVQLFLYILLRITVSGVSSIHWSTKYANDLQARGIAMCKSLSGLTKSQLDLCYKHPEVTSVALRGLRLAVEECQHQFHKNRWNCSSLITKNSNPHTSSLLKKGYKEASFSYAIIAAGVAHAVATACSQGSLLECACDPRPSKYDILAARHNNNNANSPHPHKKPPKKHQKFKWAGCSHNLDFGIQFSKRFLDSRERNGVDLQSQVNLHNNRVGRLMLRELMVEKCKCHGMSGSCEIRTCWHSAPNFRTVGEALKKKFSHAIRVDQSNMGNGMPLILPDYTRRYDNTLRNVRPRQGRVNTNRMKRGGGPRKHLNKMKTELIYYQKSPTYCERDNDVDFPGTAGRYCNKTSVFAIDNCESLCCGRGYNLRREVKNLKCNCKFKWCCTVECETCRKEEWNAVCK
;
A
#
# COMPACT_ATOMS: atom_id res chain seq x y z
N MET A 1 62.26 -12.36 27.78
CA MET A 1 60.91 -11.77 27.85
C MET A 1 60.01 -12.75 28.60
N LYS A 2 59.75 -12.52 29.88
CA LYS A 2 58.76 -13.31 30.63
C LYS A 2 57.40 -12.66 30.38
N VAL A 3 56.57 -13.31 29.58
CA VAL A 3 55.17 -12.89 29.40
C VAL A 3 54.48 -13.17 30.72
N ASP A 4 53.91 -12.14 31.33
CA ASP A 4 53.23 -12.24 32.61
C ASP A 4 51.92 -13.02 32.44
N VAL A 5 51.98 -14.32 32.75
CA VAL A 5 50.88 -15.27 32.60
C VAL A 5 49.65 -14.86 33.44
N GLN A 6 49.85 -14.13 34.54
CA GLN A 6 48.76 -13.62 35.38
C GLN A 6 47.97 -12.50 34.68
N LEU A 7 48.67 -11.61 33.95
CA LEU A 7 48.01 -10.54 33.19
C LEU A 7 47.18 -11.12 32.04
N PHE A 8 47.69 -12.15 31.36
CA PHE A 8 46.98 -12.81 30.26
C PHE A 8 45.73 -13.56 30.72
N LEU A 9 45.80 -14.28 31.84
CA LEU A 9 44.64 -14.94 32.46
C LEU A 9 43.59 -13.94 32.94
N TYR A 10 44.00 -12.81 33.52
CA TYR A 10 43.07 -11.78 34.00
C TYR A 10 42.32 -11.11 32.84
N ILE A 11 43.00 -10.84 31.72
CA ILE A 11 42.40 -10.28 30.52
C ILE A 11 41.42 -11.29 29.89
N LEU A 12 41.79 -12.56 29.78
CA LEU A 12 40.89 -13.61 29.27
C LEU A 12 39.66 -13.80 30.16
N LEU A 13 39.81 -13.78 31.48
CA LEU A 13 38.68 -13.88 32.42
C LEU A 13 37.74 -12.67 32.34
N ARG A 14 38.29 -11.46 32.16
CA ARG A 14 37.49 -10.24 31.95
C ARG A 14 36.73 -10.27 30.63
N ILE A 15 37.34 -10.77 29.55
CA ILE A 15 36.71 -10.91 28.22
C ILE A 15 35.59 -11.96 28.25
N THR A 16 35.79 -13.10 28.93
CA THR A 16 34.76 -14.13 29.03
C THR A 16 33.59 -13.68 29.90
N VAL A 17 33.84 -13.03 31.04
CA VAL A 17 32.77 -12.54 31.93
C VAL A 17 31.94 -11.44 31.27
N SER A 18 32.59 -10.47 30.59
CA SER A 18 31.87 -9.42 29.86
C SER A 18 31.15 -9.93 28.60
N GLY A 19 31.69 -10.95 27.93
CA GLY A 19 31.05 -11.68 26.84
C GLY A 19 29.80 -12.44 27.30
N VAL A 20 29.86 -13.15 28.42
CA VAL A 20 28.72 -13.90 28.99
C VAL A 20 27.60 -12.97 29.43
N SER A 21 27.91 -11.83 30.09
CA SER A 21 26.89 -10.83 30.45
C SER A 21 26.24 -10.18 29.23
N SER A 22 27.00 -9.93 28.14
CA SER A 22 26.47 -9.34 26.90
C SER A 22 25.59 -10.31 26.11
N ILE A 23 25.96 -11.60 26.08
CA ILE A 23 25.15 -12.68 25.49
C ILE A 23 23.86 -12.90 26.30
N HIS A 24 23.94 -12.84 27.63
CA HIS A 24 22.77 -12.98 28.50
C HIS A 24 21.82 -11.78 28.41
N TRP A 25 22.34 -10.56 28.26
CA TRP A 25 21.53 -9.37 28.00
C TRP A 25 20.83 -9.42 26.63
N SER A 26 21.55 -9.84 25.59
CA SER A 26 21.02 -9.97 24.23
C SER A 26 19.93 -11.05 24.14
N THR A 27 20.11 -12.19 24.81
CA THR A 27 19.10 -13.26 24.86
C THR A 27 17.89 -12.87 25.70
N LYS A 28 18.07 -12.19 26.84
CA LYS A 28 16.95 -11.67 27.64
C LYS A 28 16.12 -10.61 26.89
N TYR A 29 16.78 -9.72 26.16
CA TYR A 29 16.11 -8.70 25.35
C TYR A 29 15.32 -9.31 24.17
N ALA A 30 15.92 -10.29 23.47
CA ALA A 30 15.24 -11.02 22.40
C ALA A 30 14.01 -11.80 22.91
N ASN A 31 14.13 -12.45 24.08
CA ASN A 31 13.03 -13.18 24.70
C ASN A 31 11.89 -12.26 25.17
N ASP A 32 12.19 -11.08 25.72
CA ASP A 32 11.18 -10.10 26.13
C ASP A 32 10.45 -9.49 24.92
N LEU A 33 11.17 -9.20 23.83
CA LEU A 33 10.57 -8.71 22.58
C LEU A 33 9.63 -9.76 21.95
N GLN A 34 10.05 -11.02 21.93
CA GLN A 34 9.22 -12.11 21.44
C GLN A 34 7.99 -12.35 22.32
N ALA A 35 8.11 -12.25 23.64
CA ALA A 35 6.99 -12.36 24.58
C ALA A 35 5.96 -11.23 24.39
N ARG A 36 6.42 -9.98 24.19
CA ARG A 36 5.55 -8.83 23.87
C ARG A 36 4.83 -9.01 22.54
N GLY A 37 5.53 -9.52 21.53
CA GLY A 37 4.96 -9.84 20.22
C GLY A 37 3.83 -10.87 20.29
N ILE A 38 4.05 -11.96 21.05
CA ILE A 38 3.04 -13.01 21.26
C ILE A 38 1.82 -12.48 22.02
N ALA A 39 2.02 -11.68 23.06
CA ALA A 39 0.93 -11.06 23.82
C ALA A 39 0.09 -10.11 22.93
N MET A 40 0.75 -9.32 22.08
CA MET A 40 0.09 -8.48 21.09
C MET A 40 -0.76 -9.32 20.13
N CYS A 41 -0.21 -10.38 19.53
CA CYS A 41 -0.96 -11.26 18.63
C CYS A 41 -2.20 -11.90 19.27
N LYS A 42 -2.12 -12.28 20.57
CA LYS A 42 -3.26 -12.83 21.33
C LYS A 42 -4.37 -11.80 21.58
N SER A 43 -4.01 -10.52 21.75
CA SER A 43 -4.98 -9.44 21.98
C SER A 43 -5.78 -9.05 20.72
N LEU A 44 -5.30 -9.43 19.54
CA LEU A 44 -5.96 -9.10 18.28
C LEU A 44 -7.15 -10.04 18.03
N SER A 45 -8.36 -9.53 18.25
CA SER A 45 -9.57 -10.26 17.91
C SER A 45 -9.89 -10.17 16.41
N GLY A 46 -10.39 -11.27 15.82
CA GLY A 46 -10.86 -11.30 14.43
C GLY A 46 -9.81 -11.69 13.36
N LEU A 47 -8.62 -12.12 13.77
CA LEU A 47 -7.65 -12.78 12.88
C LEU A 47 -8.06 -14.23 12.62
N THR A 48 -7.80 -14.73 11.41
CA THR A 48 -7.93 -16.16 11.11
C THR A 48 -6.76 -16.95 11.70
N LYS A 49 -6.89 -18.28 11.82
CA LYS A 49 -5.80 -19.15 12.30
C LYS A 49 -4.50 -18.93 11.51
N SER A 50 -4.57 -18.85 10.18
CA SER A 50 -3.39 -18.59 9.34
C SER A 50 -2.79 -17.20 9.56
N GLN A 51 -3.62 -16.17 9.80
CA GLN A 51 -3.12 -14.83 10.14
C GLN A 51 -2.46 -14.81 11.51
N LEU A 52 -3.01 -15.53 12.48
CA LEU A 52 -2.46 -15.66 13.82
C LEU A 52 -1.11 -16.42 13.81
N ASP A 53 -1.02 -17.51 13.05
CA ASP A 53 0.21 -18.26 12.86
C ASP A 53 1.30 -17.38 12.20
N LEU A 54 0.92 -16.53 11.24
CA LEU A 54 1.84 -15.57 10.62
C LEU A 54 2.25 -14.46 11.61
N CYS A 55 1.32 -14.01 12.47
CA CYS A 55 1.59 -13.03 13.52
C CYS A 55 2.62 -13.56 14.52
N TYR A 56 2.48 -14.81 14.99
CA TYR A 56 3.44 -15.41 15.91
C TYR A 56 4.83 -15.58 15.31
N LYS A 57 4.92 -15.82 13.99
CA LYS A 57 6.20 -15.92 13.28
C LYS A 57 6.86 -14.55 13.06
N HIS A 58 6.05 -13.53 12.80
CA HIS A 58 6.51 -12.18 12.42
C HIS A 58 5.76 -11.10 13.21
N PRO A 59 5.92 -11.02 14.54
CA PRO A 59 5.11 -10.12 15.38
C PRO A 59 5.41 -8.65 15.11
N GLU A 60 6.69 -8.29 14.92
CA GLU A 60 7.11 -6.92 14.63
C GLU A 60 6.53 -6.42 13.30
N VAL A 61 6.64 -7.22 12.24
CA VAL A 61 6.07 -6.87 10.92
C VAL A 61 4.55 -6.79 10.98
N THR A 62 3.91 -7.67 11.75
CA THR A 62 2.46 -7.64 11.95
C THR A 62 2.01 -6.37 12.68
N SER A 63 2.76 -5.90 13.68
CA SER A 63 2.46 -4.63 14.37
C SER A 63 2.46 -3.44 13.40
N VAL A 64 3.42 -3.41 12.45
CA VAL A 64 3.48 -2.39 11.40
C VAL A 64 2.33 -2.55 10.43
N ALA A 65 1.98 -3.78 10.05
CA ALA A 65 0.84 -4.06 9.19
C ALA A 65 -0.48 -3.53 9.79
N LEU A 66 -0.69 -3.67 11.09
CA LEU A 66 -1.86 -3.11 11.78
C LEU A 66 -1.90 -1.58 11.71
N ARG A 67 -0.75 -0.90 11.83
CA ARG A 67 -0.67 0.55 11.57
C ARG A 67 -1.04 0.87 10.12
N GLY A 68 -0.62 0.04 9.17
CA GLY A 68 -1.03 0.13 7.76
C GLY A 68 -2.54 -0.03 7.53
N LEU A 69 -3.22 -0.89 8.30
CA LEU A 69 -4.68 -1.01 8.26
C LEU A 69 -5.35 0.29 8.70
N ARG A 70 -4.88 0.91 9.79
CA ARG A 70 -5.42 2.20 10.28
C ARG A 70 -5.22 3.31 9.26
N LEU A 71 -4.01 3.43 8.71
CA LEU A 71 -3.70 4.37 7.64
C LEU A 71 -4.64 4.20 6.42
N ALA A 72 -4.96 2.95 6.06
CA ALA A 72 -5.91 2.66 4.98
C ALA A 72 -7.33 3.14 5.28
N VAL A 73 -7.82 2.95 6.51
CA VAL A 73 -9.17 3.39 6.92
C VAL A 73 -9.26 4.92 6.96
N GLU A 74 -8.24 5.59 7.53
CA GLU A 74 -8.17 7.06 7.55
C GLU A 74 -8.17 7.65 6.14
N GLU A 75 -7.40 7.06 5.22
CA GLU A 75 -7.39 7.50 3.83
C GLU A 75 -8.71 7.18 3.11
N CYS A 76 -9.36 6.05 3.41
CA CYS A 76 -10.70 5.74 2.91
C CYS A 76 -11.70 6.83 3.32
N GLN A 77 -11.74 7.16 4.62
CA GLN A 77 -12.60 8.22 5.15
C GLN A 77 -12.30 9.55 4.47
N HIS A 78 -11.03 9.87 4.28
CA HIS A 78 -10.63 11.07 3.57
C HIS A 78 -11.16 11.07 2.11
N GLN A 79 -11.04 9.98 1.36
CA GLN A 79 -11.50 9.91 -0.03
C GLN A 79 -13.02 9.92 -0.19
N PHE A 80 -13.77 9.55 0.86
CA PHE A 80 -15.22 9.38 0.83
C PHE A 80 -15.98 10.32 1.79
N HIS A 81 -15.31 11.29 2.42
CA HIS A 81 -15.91 12.17 3.44
C HIS A 81 -17.17 12.92 2.96
N LYS A 82 -17.26 13.18 1.65
CA LYS A 82 -18.39 13.86 0.99
C LYS A 82 -19.42 12.92 0.36
N ASN A 83 -19.11 11.64 0.25
CA ASN A 83 -20.01 10.64 -0.33
C ASN A 83 -21.01 10.17 0.73
N ARG A 84 -22.19 9.68 0.31
CA ARG A 84 -23.21 9.07 1.20
C ARG A 84 -22.63 7.94 2.08
N TRP A 85 -21.84 7.07 1.47
CA TRP A 85 -20.96 6.16 2.21
C TRP A 85 -19.60 6.84 2.43
N ASN A 86 -19.17 6.96 3.69
CA ASN A 86 -17.96 7.69 4.11
C ASN A 86 -16.91 6.79 4.80
N CYS A 87 -16.95 5.48 4.53
CA CYS A 87 -16.10 4.47 5.17
C CYS A 87 -16.31 4.28 6.69
N SER A 88 -17.41 4.78 7.29
CA SER A 88 -17.69 4.58 8.73
C SER A 88 -17.75 3.12 9.14
N SER A 89 -18.28 2.25 8.28
CA SER A 89 -18.43 0.80 8.53
C SER A 89 -17.11 0.04 8.65
N LEU A 90 -15.98 0.66 8.28
CA LEU A 90 -14.64 0.07 8.43
C LEU A 90 -14.01 0.38 9.80
N ILE A 91 -14.60 1.30 10.58
CA ILE A 91 -14.18 1.61 11.94
C ILE A 91 -14.72 0.53 12.87
N THR A 92 -13.96 -0.54 13.05
CA THR A 92 -14.36 -1.65 13.90
C THR A 92 -13.80 -1.50 15.31
N LYS A 93 -14.51 -2.02 16.31
CA LYS A 93 -14.09 -1.96 17.73
C LYS A 93 -12.72 -2.58 17.98
N ASN A 94 -12.33 -3.57 17.18
CA ASN A 94 -11.05 -4.28 17.27
C ASN A 94 -9.96 -3.71 16.35
N SER A 95 -10.16 -2.54 15.73
CA SER A 95 -9.24 -1.94 14.75
C SER A 95 -8.94 -2.82 13.52
N ASN A 96 -9.66 -3.92 13.31
CA ASN A 96 -9.50 -4.79 12.15
C ASN A 96 -10.65 -4.57 11.16
N PRO A 97 -10.44 -3.84 10.05
CA PRO A 97 -11.52 -3.53 9.11
C PRO A 97 -12.14 -4.78 8.48
N HIS A 98 -11.42 -5.92 8.42
CA HIS A 98 -11.94 -7.17 7.86
C HIS A 98 -13.03 -7.86 8.67
N THR A 99 -13.33 -7.37 9.88
CA THR A 99 -14.53 -7.82 10.62
C THR A 99 -15.78 -7.05 10.24
N SER A 100 -15.67 -5.98 9.45
CA SER A 100 -16.80 -5.24 8.91
C SER A 100 -17.69 -6.13 8.05
N SER A 101 -19.00 -6.00 8.21
CA SER A 101 -19.98 -6.71 7.38
C SER A 101 -20.01 -6.21 5.94
N LEU A 102 -19.56 -4.96 5.68
CA LEU A 102 -19.41 -4.42 4.33
C LEU A 102 -18.49 -5.27 3.46
N LEU A 103 -17.35 -5.72 4.01
CA LEU A 103 -16.36 -6.51 3.27
C LEU A 103 -16.83 -7.95 2.97
N LYS A 104 -17.92 -8.39 3.59
CA LYS A 104 -18.61 -9.64 3.25
C LYS A 104 -19.56 -9.47 2.07
N LYS A 105 -19.82 -8.25 1.60
CA LYS A 105 -20.69 -7.97 0.45
C LYS A 105 -19.85 -7.70 -0.80
N GLY A 106 -20.45 -7.95 -1.97
CA GLY A 106 -19.83 -7.76 -3.29
C GLY A 106 -19.97 -6.36 -3.88
N TYR A 107 -20.10 -5.33 -3.03
CA TYR A 107 -20.38 -3.96 -3.45
C TYR A 107 -19.16 -3.25 -4.04
N LYS A 108 -19.43 -2.16 -4.75
CA LYS A 108 -18.40 -1.29 -5.32
C LYS A 108 -17.51 -0.67 -4.23
N GLU A 109 -18.07 -0.34 -3.06
CA GLU A 109 -17.34 0.22 -1.92
C GLU A 109 -16.41 -0.82 -1.27
N ALA A 110 -16.81 -2.09 -1.26
CA ALA A 110 -15.98 -3.18 -0.77
C ALA A 110 -14.74 -3.38 -1.67
N SER A 111 -14.87 -3.24 -2.99
CA SER A 111 -13.73 -3.39 -3.92
C SER A 111 -12.63 -2.34 -3.67
N PHE A 112 -13.01 -1.08 -3.46
CA PHE A 112 -12.08 -0.03 -3.06
C PHE A 112 -11.46 -0.31 -1.69
N SER A 113 -12.28 -0.73 -0.73
CA SER A 113 -11.84 -1.02 0.64
C SER A 113 -10.77 -2.12 0.68
N TYR A 114 -10.96 -3.23 -0.02
CA TYR A 114 -9.94 -4.29 -0.15
C TYR A 114 -8.64 -3.76 -0.77
N ALA A 115 -8.75 -2.96 -1.85
CA ALA A 115 -7.58 -2.41 -2.53
C ALA A 115 -6.79 -1.43 -1.64
N ILE A 116 -7.46 -0.47 -0.98
CA ILE A 116 -6.76 0.51 -0.13
C ILE A 116 -6.17 -0.15 1.12
N ILE A 117 -6.85 -1.16 1.70
CA ILE A 117 -6.33 -1.93 2.84
C ILE A 117 -5.06 -2.70 2.44
N ALA A 118 -5.08 -3.40 1.30
CA ALA A 118 -3.92 -4.15 0.82
C ALA A 118 -2.73 -3.23 0.48
N ALA A 119 -3.02 -2.05 -0.07
CA ALA A 119 -2.02 -1.00 -0.29
C ALA A 119 -1.47 -0.43 1.03
N GLY A 120 -2.32 -0.15 2.01
CA GLY A 120 -1.92 0.41 3.31
C GLY A 120 -0.95 -0.48 4.07
N VAL A 121 -1.24 -1.79 4.13
CA VAL A 121 -0.32 -2.77 4.74
C VAL A 121 1.01 -2.82 3.99
N ALA A 122 0.98 -2.92 2.66
CA ALA A 122 2.20 -3.01 1.87
C ALA A 122 3.05 -1.74 1.96
N HIS A 123 2.42 -0.56 1.98
CA HIS A 123 3.08 0.75 2.11
C HIS A 123 3.74 0.91 3.47
N ALA A 124 3.02 0.62 4.56
CA ALA A 124 3.53 0.76 5.92
C ALA A 124 4.72 -0.17 6.17
N VAL A 125 4.60 -1.44 5.78
CA VAL A 125 5.68 -2.44 5.93
C VAL A 125 6.91 -2.04 5.10
N ALA A 126 6.73 -1.68 3.83
CA ALA A 126 7.84 -1.28 2.96
C ALA A 126 8.59 -0.05 3.48
N THR A 127 7.86 0.92 4.04
CA THR A 127 8.41 2.14 4.62
C THR A 127 9.16 1.85 5.93
N ALA A 128 8.62 0.98 6.78
CA ALA A 128 9.26 0.57 8.02
C ALA A 128 10.57 -0.20 7.78
N CYS A 129 10.64 -1.02 6.72
CA CYS A 129 11.88 -1.69 6.31
C CYS A 129 12.99 -0.67 6.01
N SER A 130 12.68 0.36 5.21
CA SER A 130 13.66 1.40 4.87
C SER A 130 14.02 2.34 6.04
N GLN A 131 13.16 2.43 7.05
CA GLN A 131 13.44 3.18 8.27
C GLN A 131 14.32 2.41 9.26
N GLY A 132 14.63 1.14 8.99
CA GLY A 132 15.34 0.27 9.93
C GLY A 132 14.51 -0.10 11.16
N SER A 133 13.18 0.04 11.09
CA SER A 133 12.28 -0.33 12.20
C SER A 133 12.02 -1.83 12.30
N LEU A 134 12.39 -2.59 11.27
CA LEU A 134 12.17 -4.02 11.15
C LEU A 134 13.50 -4.72 10.93
N LEU A 135 13.81 -5.73 11.73
CA LEU A 135 15.04 -6.52 11.59
C LEU A 135 14.96 -7.54 10.46
N GLU A 136 13.75 -7.97 10.09
CA GLU A 136 13.52 -9.02 9.10
C GLU A 136 13.65 -8.55 7.64
N CYS A 137 13.71 -7.24 7.42
CA CYS A 137 13.84 -6.65 6.09
C CYS A 137 14.81 -5.48 6.09
N ALA A 138 15.52 -5.33 4.97
CA ALA A 138 16.41 -4.21 4.71
C ALA A 138 15.83 -3.32 3.60
N CYS A 139 16.59 -2.27 3.24
CA CYS A 139 16.38 -1.49 2.02
C CYS A 139 16.23 -2.41 0.79
N ASP A 140 15.55 -1.92 -0.26
CA ASP A 140 15.37 -2.68 -1.50
C ASP A 140 16.73 -3.20 -2.00
N PRO A 141 16.93 -4.54 -2.07
CA PRO A 141 18.21 -5.12 -2.43
C PRO A 141 18.49 -5.06 -3.93
N ARG A 142 17.51 -4.62 -4.74
CA ARG A 142 17.68 -4.57 -6.19
C ARG A 142 18.72 -3.51 -6.55
N PRO A 143 19.79 -3.91 -7.26
CA PRO A 143 20.75 -2.95 -7.78
C PRO A 143 20.02 -1.97 -8.69
N SER A 144 20.40 -0.69 -8.63
CA SER A 144 19.85 0.29 -9.55
C SER A 144 20.05 -0.20 -10.98
N LYS A 145 19.15 0.16 -11.90
CA LYS A 145 19.31 -0.12 -13.33
C LYS A 145 20.71 0.31 -13.84
N TYR A 146 21.29 1.33 -13.21
CA TYR A 146 22.65 1.82 -13.49
C TYR A 146 23.75 0.92 -12.92
N ASP A 147 23.57 0.32 -11.74
CA ASP A 147 24.52 -0.66 -11.18
C ASP A 147 24.58 -1.93 -12.04
N ILE A 148 23.41 -2.36 -12.56
CA ILE A 148 23.32 -3.48 -13.51
C ILE A 148 24.03 -3.16 -14.83
N LEU A 149 23.89 -1.92 -15.32
CA LEU A 149 24.59 -1.46 -16.54
C LEU A 149 26.10 -1.32 -16.32
N ALA A 150 26.53 -0.83 -15.16
CA ALA A 150 27.94 -0.75 -14.79
C ALA A 150 28.58 -2.15 -14.64
N ALA A 151 27.88 -3.10 -14.03
CA ALA A 151 28.33 -4.49 -13.91
C ALA A 151 28.44 -5.20 -15.27
N ARG A 152 27.53 -4.91 -16.22
CA ARG A 152 27.60 -5.45 -17.60
C ARG A 152 28.80 -4.93 -18.40
N HIS A 153 29.26 -3.70 -18.14
CA HIS A 153 30.44 -3.15 -18.80
C HIS A 153 31.76 -3.76 -18.29
N ASN A 154 31.80 -4.32 -17.08
CA ASN A 154 32.99 -4.98 -16.54
C ASN A 154 33.17 -6.43 -17.03
N ASN A 155 32.12 -7.10 -17.50
CA ASN A 155 32.18 -8.51 -17.91
C ASN A 155 32.49 -8.75 -19.40
N ASN A 156 32.55 -7.69 -20.22
CA ASN A 156 32.77 -7.82 -21.67
C ASN A 156 34.22 -7.52 -22.12
N ASN A 157 35.19 -7.54 -21.19
CA ASN A 157 36.61 -7.38 -21.52
C ASN A 157 37.39 -8.70 -21.48
N ALA A 158 36.79 -9.74 -22.05
CA ALA A 158 37.51 -10.92 -22.51
C ALA A 158 36.99 -11.29 -23.91
N ASN A 159 37.72 -10.86 -24.93
CA ASN A 159 37.67 -11.32 -26.33
C ASN A 159 36.44 -10.95 -27.18
N SER A 160 36.44 -9.77 -27.80
CA SER A 160 35.90 -9.61 -29.16
C SER A 160 36.48 -8.39 -29.89
N PRO A 161 36.96 -8.52 -31.15
CA PRO A 161 37.59 -7.44 -31.90
C PRO A 161 36.60 -6.78 -32.87
N HIS A 162 35.79 -5.80 -32.45
CA HIS A 162 35.16 -4.84 -33.37
C HIS A 162 34.84 -3.49 -32.68
N PRO A 163 34.99 -2.34 -33.38
CA PRO A 163 35.08 -1.04 -32.75
C PRO A 163 33.71 -0.36 -32.53
N HIS A 164 33.51 0.09 -31.29
CA HIS A 164 32.81 1.31 -30.88
C HIS A 164 31.43 1.64 -31.48
N LYS A 165 30.37 1.07 -30.91
CA LYS A 165 29.15 1.87 -30.64
C LYS A 165 29.17 2.31 -29.17
N LYS A 166 29.53 3.57 -28.96
CA LYS A 166 29.50 4.23 -27.64
C LYS A 166 28.10 4.05 -27.03
N PRO A 167 27.96 3.62 -25.76
CA PRO A 167 26.68 3.69 -25.07
C PRO A 167 26.21 5.15 -25.04
N PRO A 168 24.90 5.42 -25.03
CA PRO A 168 24.39 6.80 -25.01
C PRO A 168 24.87 7.49 -23.74
N LYS A 169 25.88 8.36 -23.89
CA LYS A 169 26.35 9.28 -22.85
C LYS A 169 25.28 10.35 -22.63
N LYS A 170 24.29 10.07 -21.80
CA LYS A 170 23.70 11.13 -20.96
C LYS A 170 24.41 11.05 -19.63
N HIS A 171 25.28 12.03 -19.38
CA HIS A 171 25.87 12.28 -18.06
C HIS A 171 24.74 12.40 -17.03
N GLN A 172 24.40 11.31 -16.34
CA GLN A 172 23.64 11.44 -15.10
C GLN A 172 24.61 11.99 -14.05
N LYS A 173 24.49 13.29 -13.76
CA LYS A 173 25.16 13.96 -12.65
C LYS A 173 24.54 13.56 -11.29
N PHE A 174 24.18 12.30 -11.10
CA PHE A 174 23.69 11.80 -9.83
C PHE A 174 24.04 10.35 -9.63
N LYS A 175 24.28 9.97 -8.38
CA LYS A 175 24.55 8.59 -7.97
C LYS A 175 23.32 8.03 -7.28
N TRP A 176 23.01 6.78 -7.56
CA TRP A 176 22.04 6.02 -6.76
C TRP A 176 22.69 5.68 -5.44
N ALA A 177 22.12 6.16 -4.34
CA ALA A 177 22.58 5.87 -2.99
C ALA A 177 21.46 6.23 -1.99
N GLY A 178 21.60 5.73 -0.75
CA GLY A 178 20.56 5.82 0.27
C GLY A 178 19.76 4.53 0.40
N CYS A 179 18.63 4.60 1.11
CA CYS A 179 17.80 3.44 1.41
C CYS A 179 16.48 3.48 0.64
N SER A 180 16.42 2.74 -0.47
CA SER A 180 15.17 2.58 -1.23
C SER A 180 14.16 1.75 -0.44
N HIS A 181 12.88 2.15 -0.46
CA HIS A 181 11.81 1.42 0.22
C HIS A 181 11.63 0.02 -0.38
N ASN A 182 11.64 -1.02 0.46
CA ASN A 182 11.52 -2.40 0.02
C ASN A 182 10.05 -2.79 -0.22
N LEU A 183 9.51 -2.32 -1.33
CA LEU A 183 8.10 -2.52 -1.67
C LEU A 183 7.76 -3.98 -1.94
N ASP A 184 8.70 -4.77 -2.46
CA ASP A 184 8.44 -6.18 -2.75
C ASP A 184 8.25 -7.00 -1.47
N PHE A 185 9.02 -6.72 -0.41
CA PHE A 185 8.79 -7.30 0.90
C PHE A 185 7.41 -6.92 1.45
N GLY A 186 7.06 -5.63 1.40
CA GLY A 186 5.75 -5.14 1.85
C GLY A 186 4.56 -5.77 1.10
N ILE A 187 4.67 -5.89 -0.23
CA ILE A 187 3.64 -6.54 -1.08
C ILE A 187 3.52 -8.04 -0.74
N GLN A 188 4.64 -8.74 -0.55
CA GLN A 188 4.62 -10.16 -0.19
C GLN A 188 4.00 -10.39 1.18
N PHE A 189 4.34 -9.56 2.16
CA PHE A 189 3.74 -9.63 3.50
C PHE A 189 2.24 -9.35 3.44
N SER A 190 1.83 -8.26 2.78
CA SER A 190 0.41 -7.92 2.56
C SER A 190 -0.36 -9.05 1.88
N LYS A 191 0.24 -9.69 0.87
CA LYS A 191 -0.33 -10.88 0.21
C LYS A 191 -0.51 -12.03 1.19
N ARG A 192 0.54 -12.46 1.91
CA ARG A 192 0.47 -13.59 2.85
C ARG A 192 -0.52 -13.35 3.99
N PHE A 193 -0.59 -12.10 4.47
CA PHE A 193 -1.43 -11.75 5.62
C PHE A 193 -2.90 -11.52 5.25
N LEU A 194 -3.20 -10.84 4.15
CA LEU A 194 -4.59 -10.48 3.82
C LEU A 194 -5.28 -11.52 2.95
N ASP A 195 -4.56 -12.14 2.02
CA ASP A 195 -5.16 -13.10 1.08
C ASP A 195 -5.45 -14.45 1.74
N SER A 196 -4.86 -14.74 2.92
CA SER A 196 -5.10 -15.98 3.68
C SER A 196 -6.53 -16.14 4.21
N ARG A 197 -7.36 -15.08 4.14
CA ARG A 197 -8.79 -15.12 4.49
C ARG A 197 -9.64 -15.69 3.37
N GLU A 198 -9.20 -15.51 2.12
CA GLU A 198 -9.92 -15.95 0.94
C GLU A 198 -9.54 -17.42 0.70
N ARG A 199 -10.51 -18.35 0.80
CA ARG A 199 -10.30 -19.82 0.74
C ARG A 199 -9.81 -20.28 -0.64
N ASN A 200 -8.58 -19.95 -1.01
CA ASN A 200 -7.91 -20.26 -2.27
C ASN A 200 -8.68 -19.85 -3.55
N GLY A 201 -9.63 -18.90 -3.46
CA GLY A 201 -10.31 -18.37 -4.65
C GLY A 201 -11.37 -19.30 -5.25
N VAL A 202 -11.93 -20.23 -4.46
CA VAL A 202 -13.00 -21.13 -4.94
C VAL A 202 -14.27 -20.34 -5.27
N ASP A 203 -14.68 -19.43 -4.38
CA ASP A 203 -15.90 -18.65 -4.54
C ASP A 203 -15.67 -17.38 -5.37
N LEU A 204 -16.69 -16.96 -6.11
CA LEU A 204 -16.72 -15.69 -6.86
C LEU A 204 -16.22 -14.51 -6.01
N GLN A 205 -16.69 -14.42 -4.77
CA GLN A 205 -16.30 -13.39 -3.83
C GLN A 205 -14.80 -13.41 -3.52
N SER A 206 -14.25 -14.60 -3.26
CA SER A 206 -12.83 -14.77 -2.97
C SER A 206 -11.98 -14.30 -4.16
N GLN A 207 -12.38 -14.63 -5.39
CA GLN A 207 -11.65 -14.21 -6.59
C GLN A 207 -11.67 -12.69 -6.76
N VAL A 208 -12.82 -12.06 -6.55
CA VAL A 208 -12.98 -10.60 -6.61
C VAL A 208 -12.15 -9.91 -5.53
N ASN A 209 -12.15 -10.42 -4.30
CA ASN A 209 -11.38 -9.87 -3.20
C ASN A 209 -9.87 -9.98 -3.47
N LEU A 210 -9.37 -11.15 -3.90
CA LEU A 210 -7.98 -11.37 -4.26
C LEU A 210 -7.53 -10.44 -5.41
N HIS A 211 -8.39 -10.24 -6.41
CA HIS A 211 -8.12 -9.31 -7.51
C HIS A 211 -7.98 -7.87 -7.01
N ASN A 212 -8.94 -7.39 -6.21
CA ASN A 212 -8.91 -6.02 -5.70
C ASN A 212 -7.72 -5.78 -4.76
N ASN A 213 -7.39 -6.75 -3.90
CA ASN A 213 -6.15 -6.72 -3.09
C ASN A 213 -4.90 -6.60 -3.96
N ARG A 214 -4.84 -7.38 -5.07
CA ARG A 214 -3.73 -7.31 -6.03
C ARG A 214 -3.65 -5.93 -6.69
N VAL A 215 -4.77 -5.38 -7.16
CA VAL A 215 -4.81 -4.03 -7.77
C VAL A 215 -4.25 -3.00 -6.79
N GLY A 216 -4.70 -3.01 -5.54
CA GLY A 216 -4.19 -2.13 -4.48
C GLY A 216 -2.67 -2.21 -4.30
N ARG A 217 -2.13 -3.43 -4.20
CA ARG A 217 -0.67 -3.65 -4.07
C ARG A 217 0.11 -3.19 -5.31
N LEU A 218 -0.44 -3.39 -6.51
CA LEU A 218 0.22 -2.97 -7.76
C LEU A 218 0.23 -1.45 -7.93
N MET A 219 -0.79 -0.74 -7.43
CA MET A 219 -0.80 0.73 -7.48
C MET A 219 0.42 1.36 -6.81
N LEU A 220 0.96 0.75 -5.74
CA LEU A 220 2.18 1.22 -5.10
C LEU A 220 3.41 1.12 -5.99
N ARG A 221 3.49 0.07 -6.82
CA ARG A 221 4.61 -0.10 -7.77
C ARG A 221 4.53 0.92 -8.88
N GLU A 222 3.33 1.19 -9.39
CA GLU A 222 3.11 2.18 -10.44
C GLU A 222 3.41 3.61 -9.98
N LEU A 223 3.15 3.91 -8.70
CA LEU A 223 3.31 5.24 -8.11
C LEU A 223 4.62 5.42 -7.33
N MET A 224 5.56 4.49 -7.43
CA MET A 224 6.89 4.61 -6.82
C MET A 224 7.61 5.87 -7.34
N VAL A 225 8.14 6.68 -6.42
CA VAL A 225 8.74 7.99 -6.75
C VAL A 225 10.25 7.94 -6.54
N GLU A 226 11.01 8.49 -7.48
CA GLU A 226 12.43 8.80 -7.28
C GLU A 226 12.54 10.09 -6.46
N LYS A 227 13.09 9.99 -5.25
CA LYS A 227 13.41 11.15 -4.40
C LYS A 227 14.91 11.39 -4.46
N CYS A 228 15.30 12.66 -4.50
CA CYS A 228 16.70 13.07 -4.54
C CYS A 228 17.01 14.11 -3.46
N LYS A 229 18.21 14.02 -2.88
CA LYS A 229 18.80 15.07 -2.02
C LYS A 229 19.99 15.70 -2.72
N CYS A 230 20.04 17.02 -2.73
CA CYS A 230 21.12 17.80 -3.30
C CYS A 230 22.19 18.09 -2.24
N HIS A 231 23.46 18.00 -2.65
CA HIS A 231 24.63 18.10 -1.75
C HIS A 231 25.67 19.11 -2.23
N GLY A 232 25.37 19.93 -3.24
CA GLY A 232 26.29 20.94 -3.74
C GLY A 232 26.42 22.15 -2.80
N MET A 233 27.46 22.94 -3.01
CA MET A 233 27.76 24.15 -2.23
C MET A 233 26.53 25.06 -2.17
N SER A 234 26.20 25.56 -0.97
CA SER A 234 25.02 26.42 -0.72
C SER A 234 23.68 25.82 -1.17
N GLY A 235 23.55 24.48 -1.17
CA GLY A 235 22.31 23.78 -1.53
C GLY A 235 22.14 23.55 -3.04
N SER A 236 23.18 23.77 -3.85
CA SER A 236 23.12 23.49 -5.28
C SER A 236 22.91 21.99 -5.59
N CYS A 237 22.21 21.69 -6.68
CA CYS A 237 21.91 20.32 -7.11
C CYS A 237 22.90 19.77 -8.15
N GLU A 238 24.12 20.32 -8.20
CA GLU A 238 25.16 19.84 -9.13
C GLU A 238 25.56 18.39 -8.84
N ILE A 239 25.60 18.03 -7.55
CA ILE A 239 25.70 16.65 -7.08
C ILE A 239 24.45 16.35 -6.27
N ARG A 240 23.78 15.26 -6.62
CA ARG A 240 22.62 14.75 -5.88
C ARG A 240 22.66 13.24 -5.74
N THR A 241 22.01 12.78 -4.69
CA THR A 241 21.83 11.36 -4.36
C THR A 241 20.35 11.03 -4.45
N CYS A 242 19.99 9.99 -5.19
CA CYS A 242 18.58 9.60 -5.39
C CYS A 242 18.30 8.17 -4.93
N TRP A 243 17.08 7.94 -4.43
CA TRP A 243 16.56 6.64 -4.00
C TRP A 243 15.08 6.50 -4.35
N HIS A 244 14.58 5.27 -4.38
CA HIS A 244 13.16 5.00 -4.61
C HIS A 244 12.39 5.04 -3.28
N SER A 245 11.34 5.85 -3.24
CA SER A 245 10.46 6.02 -2.09
C SER A 245 9.04 5.58 -2.46
N ALA A 246 8.38 4.91 -1.53
CA ALA A 246 6.94 4.74 -1.62
C ALA A 246 6.27 6.15 -1.72
N PRO A 247 5.18 6.28 -2.49
CA PRO A 247 4.47 7.55 -2.63
C PRO A 247 3.87 8.01 -1.31
N ASN A 248 3.45 9.29 -1.26
CA ASN A 248 2.51 9.71 -0.23
C ASN A 248 1.24 8.88 -0.35
N PHE A 249 0.74 8.34 0.76
CA PHE A 249 -0.42 7.47 0.75
C PHE A 249 -1.69 8.17 0.24
N ARG A 250 -1.77 9.50 0.36
CA ARG A 250 -2.81 10.33 -0.25
C ARG A 250 -2.90 10.13 -1.78
N THR A 251 -1.76 10.14 -2.46
CA THR A 251 -1.69 9.94 -3.92
C THR A 251 -2.18 8.55 -4.32
N VAL A 252 -1.94 7.54 -3.47
CA VAL A 252 -2.44 6.17 -3.67
C VAL A 252 -3.96 6.14 -3.52
N GLY A 253 -4.49 6.80 -2.48
CA GLY A 253 -5.93 6.96 -2.25
C GLY A 253 -6.64 7.62 -3.43
N GLU A 254 -6.09 8.71 -3.95
CA GLU A 254 -6.62 9.44 -5.12
C GLU A 254 -6.62 8.56 -6.39
N ALA A 255 -5.53 7.85 -6.64
CA ALA A 255 -5.43 6.97 -7.81
C ALA A 255 -6.41 5.80 -7.72
N LEU A 256 -6.56 5.19 -6.54
CA LEU A 256 -7.56 4.15 -6.30
C LEU A 256 -8.99 4.70 -6.37
N LYS A 257 -9.23 5.94 -5.95
CA LYS A 257 -10.54 6.60 -6.05
C LYS A 257 -10.96 6.81 -7.50
N LYS A 258 -9.99 7.13 -8.38
CA LYS A 258 -10.21 7.19 -9.83
C LYS A 258 -10.52 5.82 -10.45
N LYS A 259 -9.90 4.74 -9.95
CA LYS A 259 -10.27 3.36 -10.33
C LYS A 259 -11.64 2.97 -9.80
N PHE A 260 -11.99 3.41 -8.59
CA PHE A 260 -13.31 3.20 -8.03
C PHE A 260 -14.39 3.83 -8.92
N SER A 261 -14.26 5.06 -9.40
CA SER A 261 -15.31 5.67 -10.24
C SER A 261 -15.63 4.85 -11.49
N HIS A 262 -14.62 4.21 -12.08
CA HIS A 262 -14.72 3.39 -13.31
C HIS A 262 -14.69 1.87 -13.07
N ALA A 263 -14.89 1.42 -11.82
CA ALA A 263 -14.86 0.00 -11.46
C ALA A 263 -15.87 -0.81 -12.29
N ILE A 264 -15.50 -2.03 -12.62
CA ILE A 264 -16.24 -2.89 -13.55
C ILE A 264 -17.12 -3.86 -12.76
N ARG A 265 -18.42 -3.90 -13.10
CA ARG A 265 -19.31 -4.92 -12.56
C ARG A 265 -19.07 -6.25 -13.29
N VAL A 266 -18.88 -7.32 -12.53
CA VAL A 266 -18.68 -8.68 -13.04
C VAL A 266 -19.82 -9.59 -12.58
N ASP A 267 -20.16 -10.56 -13.42
CA ASP A 267 -21.09 -11.65 -13.11
C ASP A 267 -20.39 -12.99 -13.40
N GLN A 268 -21.03 -14.11 -13.04
CA GLN A 268 -20.46 -15.45 -13.25
C GLN A 268 -20.24 -15.75 -14.74
N SER A 269 -21.11 -15.27 -15.63
CA SER A 269 -20.97 -15.43 -17.09
C SER A 269 -19.74 -14.72 -17.65
N ASN A 270 -19.34 -13.58 -17.09
CA ASN A 270 -18.15 -12.83 -17.48
C ASN A 270 -16.84 -13.45 -16.96
N MET A 271 -16.91 -14.46 -16.08
CA MET A 271 -15.74 -15.15 -15.54
C MET A 271 -15.39 -16.44 -16.30
N GLY A 272 -16.32 -17.00 -17.08
CA GLY A 272 -16.17 -18.35 -17.64
C GLY A 272 -16.12 -19.41 -16.52
N ASN A 273 -16.10 -20.69 -16.88
CA ASN A 273 -16.01 -21.82 -15.91
C ASN A 273 -14.63 -21.89 -15.23
N GLY A 274 -14.14 -20.81 -14.62
CA GLY A 274 -12.86 -20.70 -13.94
C GLY A 274 -12.61 -19.30 -13.37
N MET A 275 -11.54 -19.17 -12.58
CA MET A 275 -10.95 -17.88 -12.19
C MET A 275 -10.78 -17.02 -13.45
N PRO A 276 -11.11 -15.71 -13.47
CA PRO A 276 -10.78 -14.87 -14.61
C PRO A 276 -9.31 -15.10 -14.92
N LEU A 277 -9.00 -15.47 -16.16
CA LEU A 277 -7.65 -15.72 -16.63
C LEU A 277 -6.83 -14.43 -16.52
N ILE A 278 -6.39 -14.12 -15.30
CA ILE A 278 -5.19 -13.36 -15.03
C ILE A 278 -4.09 -14.29 -15.48
N LEU A 279 -3.76 -14.20 -16.78
CA LEU A 279 -2.60 -14.88 -17.33
C LEU A 279 -1.38 -14.65 -16.42
N PRO A 280 -0.52 -15.68 -16.27
CA PRO A 280 0.27 -15.89 -15.08
C PRO A 280 1.31 -14.82 -14.81
N ASP A 281 1.68 -14.78 -13.53
CA ASP A 281 2.89 -14.18 -12.97
C ASP A 281 4.10 -14.36 -13.89
N TYR A 282 4.80 -13.25 -14.16
CA TYR A 282 6.04 -13.26 -14.94
C TYR A 282 7.19 -13.68 -14.01
N THR A 283 7.16 -14.93 -13.54
CA THR A 283 8.28 -15.53 -12.81
C THR A 283 8.43 -17.01 -13.19
N ARG A 284 9.02 -17.27 -14.36
CA ARG A 284 10.06 -18.31 -14.60
C ARG A 284 10.20 -18.65 -16.09
N ARG A 285 11.37 -18.34 -16.66
CA ARG A 285 12.16 -19.34 -17.40
C ARG A 285 13.63 -18.93 -17.45
N TYR A 286 14.37 -19.35 -16.44
CA TYR A 286 15.61 -20.09 -16.68
C TYR A 286 15.16 -21.55 -16.71
N ASP A 287 15.09 -22.14 -17.90
CA ASP A 287 15.76 -23.40 -18.20
C ASP A 287 15.58 -23.74 -19.69
N ASN A 288 16.71 -24.08 -20.31
CA ASN A 288 16.85 -24.52 -21.69
C ASN A 288 16.72 -26.04 -21.70
N THR A 289 15.80 -26.62 -22.46
CA THR A 289 15.98 -27.97 -23.03
C THR A 289 14.87 -28.34 -24.01
N LEU A 290 15.30 -28.96 -25.13
CA LEU A 290 14.55 -29.74 -26.13
C LEU A 290 13.79 -28.92 -27.20
N ARG A 291 14.45 -28.56 -28.31
CA ARG A 291 14.64 -29.32 -29.58
C ARG A 291 13.36 -29.45 -30.45
N ASN A 292 13.45 -28.81 -31.61
CA ASN A 292 13.04 -29.22 -32.95
C ASN A 292 11.56 -29.51 -33.25
N VAL A 293 10.89 -28.60 -33.99
CA VAL A 293 10.21 -28.89 -35.28
C VAL A 293 10.19 -27.60 -36.14
N ARG A 294 10.54 -27.72 -37.43
CA ARG A 294 10.56 -26.64 -38.45
C ARG A 294 9.15 -26.26 -38.93
N PRO A 295 8.91 -25.02 -39.43
CA PRO A 295 7.58 -24.59 -39.89
C PRO A 295 7.32 -24.96 -41.36
N ARG A 296 6.11 -25.42 -41.68
CA ARG A 296 5.61 -25.54 -43.06
C ARG A 296 4.61 -24.41 -43.34
N GLN A 297 4.87 -23.70 -44.44
CA GLN A 297 4.14 -22.55 -44.95
C GLN A 297 2.72 -22.94 -45.40
N GLY A 298 1.76 -22.06 -45.10
CA GLY A 298 0.39 -22.14 -45.62
C GLY A 298 -0.20 -20.74 -45.67
N ARG A 299 -0.22 -20.17 -46.88
CA ARG A 299 -0.70 -18.82 -47.22
C ARG A 299 -2.20 -18.92 -47.48
N VAL A 300 -3.04 -18.31 -46.65
CA VAL A 300 -4.44 -18.02 -47.02
C VAL A 300 -4.71 -16.56 -46.75
N ASN A 301 -5.06 -15.87 -47.82
CA ASN A 301 -5.37 -14.45 -47.87
C ASN A 301 -6.90 -14.33 -47.87
N THR A 302 -7.49 -13.77 -46.81
CA THR A 302 -8.85 -13.25 -46.85
C THR A 302 -8.85 -11.85 -46.26
N ASN A 303 -8.98 -10.88 -47.16
CA ASN A 303 -9.28 -9.50 -46.80
C ASN A 303 -10.71 -9.40 -46.25
N ARG A 304 -10.88 -8.44 -45.32
CA ARG A 304 -12.13 -7.76 -44.95
C ARG A 304 -12.94 -8.35 -43.78
N MET A 305 -12.50 -8.06 -42.56
CA MET A 305 -13.43 -7.84 -41.44
C MET A 305 -13.05 -6.58 -40.64
N LYS A 306 -14.09 -5.83 -40.31
CA LYS A 306 -14.15 -4.55 -39.60
C LYS A 306 -13.21 -4.50 -38.39
N ARG A 307 -12.52 -3.37 -38.20
CA ARG A 307 -11.78 -3.01 -36.98
C ARG A 307 -12.77 -2.76 -35.82
N GLY A 308 -13.34 -3.83 -35.28
CA GLY A 308 -13.92 -3.84 -33.94
C GLY A 308 -12.82 -4.18 -32.93
N GLY A 309 -12.60 -3.33 -31.93
CA GLY A 309 -11.68 -3.64 -30.83
C GLY A 309 -12.19 -4.82 -30.02
N GLY A 310 -11.67 -6.03 -30.30
CA GLY A 310 -12.19 -7.28 -29.75
C GLY A 310 -12.01 -7.52 -28.24
N PRO A 311 -12.42 -8.71 -27.73
CA PRO A 311 -12.44 -9.11 -26.32
C PRO A 311 -11.12 -8.91 -25.55
N ARG A 312 -9.98 -8.91 -26.27
CA ARG A 312 -8.64 -8.69 -25.72
C ARG A 312 -8.45 -7.30 -25.09
N LYS A 313 -9.10 -6.25 -25.61
CA LYS A 313 -8.98 -4.89 -25.03
C LYS A 313 -9.74 -4.78 -23.71
N HIS A 314 -10.91 -5.42 -23.62
CA HIS A 314 -11.71 -5.46 -22.39
C HIS A 314 -11.01 -6.27 -21.29
N LEU A 315 -10.45 -7.44 -21.66
CA LEU A 315 -9.69 -8.30 -20.73
C LEU A 315 -8.44 -7.62 -20.16
N ASN A 316 -7.73 -6.83 -20.97
CA ASN A 316 -6.56 -6.08 -20.48
C ASN A 316 -6.93 -4.92 -19.55
N LYS A 317 -8.09 -4.30 -19.73
CA LYS A 317 -8.60 -3.27 -18.82
C LYS A 317 -8.95 -3.85 -17.45
N MET A 318 -9.65 -4.99 -17.41
CA MET A 318 -10.05 -5.66 -16.16
C MET A 318 -8.87 -6.02 -15.23
N LYS A 319 -7.68 -6.29 -15.77
CA LYS A 319 -6.49 -6.64 -14.98
C LYS A 319 -6.02 -5.54 -14.02
N THR A 320 -6.28 -4.29 -14.36
CA THR A 320 -5.79 -3.12 -13.60
C THR A 320 -6.91 -2.35 -12.93
N GLU A 321 -8.17 -2.61 -13.29
CA GLU A 321 -9.34 -1.94 -12.73
C GLU A 321 -9.92 -2.71 -11.54
N LEU A 322 -10.60 -2.00 -10.64
CA LEU A 322 -11.34 -2.62 -9.55
C LEU A 322 -12.59 -3.31 -10.09
N ILE A 323 -12.97 -4.43 -9.47
CA ILE A 323 -14.14 -5.22 -9.87
C ILE A 323 -15.10 -5.47 -8.70
N TYR A 324 -16.38 -5.56 -8.99
CA TYR A 324 -17.45 -5.81 -8.01
C TYR A 324 -18.61 -6.59 -8.67
N TYR A 325 -19.47 -7.28 -7.92
CA TYR A 325 -20.53 -8.12 -8.53
C TYR A 325 -21.95 -7.80 -8.06
N GLN A 326 -22.11 -7.21 -6.87
CA GLN A 326 -23.40 -6.79 -6.33
C GLN A 326 -23.61 -5.29 -6.52
N LYS A 327 -24.86 -4.89 -6.81
CA LYS A 327 -25.23 -3.47 -6.85
C LYS A 327 -25.18 -2.90 -5.43
N SER A 328 -24.50 -1.77 -5.26
CA SER A 328 -24.44 -1.06 -3.97
C SER A 328 -25.82 -0.55 -3.56
N PRO A 329 -26.13 -0.53 -2.24
CA PRO A 329 -27.33 0.12 -1.73
C PRO A 329 -27.28 1.64 -1.96
N THR A 330 -28.39 2.33 -1.71
CA THR A 330 -28.49 3.78 -1.91
C THR A 330 -27.71 4.60 -0.88
N TYR A 331 -27.37 3.99 0.27
CA TYR A 331 -26.70 4.59 1.42
C TYR A 331 -27.42 5.85 1.94
N CYS A 332 -28.75 5.84 1.97
CA CYS A 332 -29.56 6.95 2.49
C CYS A 332 -30.05 6.70 3.92
N GLU A 333 -30.63 5.51 4.13
CA GLU A 333 -31.16 5.07 5.41
C GLU A 333 -30.16 4.20 6.14
N ARG A 334 -30.39 4.02 7.44
CA ARG A 334 -29.61 3.12 8.27
C ARG A 334 -29.79 1.68 7.77
N ASP A 335 -28.68 0.96 7.66
CA ASP A 335 -28.65 -0.45 7.29
C ASP A 335 -27.75 -1.21 8.27
N ASN A 336 -28.37 -2.05 9.11
CA ASN A 336 -27.66 -2.81 10.13
C ASN A 336 -26.88 -4.00 9.53
N ASP A 337 -27.25 -4.50 8.34
CA ASP A 337 -26.55 -5.63 7.72
C ASP A 337 -25.12 -5.28 7.33
N VAL A 338 -24.88 -4.00 7.00
CA VAL A 338 -23.59 -3.47 6.54
C VAL A 338 -22.96 -2.50 7.56
N ASP A 339 -23.55 -2.41 8.75
CA ASP A 339 -23.17 -1.47 9.81
C ASP A 339 -23.04 -0.03 9.27
N PHE A 340 -24.08 0.43 8.57
CA PHE A 340 -24.15 1.76 7.98
C PHE A 340 -25.17 2.62 8.74
N PRO A 341 -24.75 3.76 9.31
CA PRO A 341 -25.61 4.56 10.18
C PRO A 341 -26.68 5.39 9.45
N GLY A 342 -26.63 5.53 8.13
CA GLY A 342 -27.47 6.46 7.36
C GLY A 342 -26.80 7.81 7.12
N THR A 343 -27.48 8.72 6.42
CA THR A 343 -26.99 10.10 6.16
C THR A 343 -27.59 11.15 7.09
N ALA A 344 -28.56 10.80 7.93
CA ALA A 344 -29.12 11.70 8.94
C ALA A 344 -28.03 12.24 9.88
N GLY A 345 -28.08 13.52 10.21
CA GLY A 345 -27.09 14.18 11.07
C GLY A 345 -25.77 14.53 10.39
N ARG A 346 -25.59 14.26 9.08
CA ARG A 346 -24.37 14.64 8.36
C ARG A 346 -24.39 16.07 7.87
N TYR A 347 -23.23 16.72 7.93
CA TYR A 347 -23.02 18.03 7.34
C TYR A 347 -23.07 17.95 5.81
N CYS A 348 -23.84 18.85 5.20
CA CYS A 348 -23.96 18.99 3.76
C CYS A 348 -23.66 20.42 3.33
N ASN A 349 -23.34 20.60 2.05
CA ASN A 349 -23.08 21.92 1.48
C ASN A 349 -24.26 22.37 0.62
N LYS A 350 -24.93 23.45 1.04
CA LYS A 350 -26.06 24.03 0.31
C LYS A 350 -25.66 24.88 -0.91
N THR A 351 -24.41 25.32 -0.98
CA THR A 351 -23.93 26.22 -2.06
C THR A 351 -23.41 25.48 -3.27
N SER A 352 -23.06 24.20 -3.11
CA SER A 352 -22.48 23.40 -4.18
C SER A 352 -23.56 22.68 -4.99
N VAL A 353 -23.90 23.24 -6.15
CA VAL A 353 -24.97 22.70 -7.03
C VAL A 353 -24.62 21.33 -7.62
N PHE A 354 -23.37 21.15 -8.06
CA PHE A 354 -22.91 19.95 -8.77
C PHE A 354 -22.02 19.01 -7.95
N ALA A 355 -21.73 19.36 -6.70
CA ALA A 355 -20.84 18.54 -5.88
C ALA A 355 -21.59 17.40 -5.19
N ILE A 356 -20.87 16.32 -4.89
CA ILE A 356 -21.43 15.12 -4.27
C ILE A 356 -21.94 15.41 -2.84
N ASP A 357 -21.36 16.41 -2.17
CA ASP A 357 -21.76 16.92 -0.85
C ASP A 357 -22.95 17.90 -0.89
N ASN A 358 -23.59 18.10 -2.04
CA ASN A 358 -24.84 18.85 -2.14
C ASN A 358 -25.88 18.27 -1.15
N CYS A 359 -26.53 19.13 -0.37
CA CYS A 359 -27.59 18.74 0.56
C CYS A 359 -28.71 17.94 -0.11
N GLU A 360 -29.07 18.23 -1.35
CA GLU A 360 -30.10 17.47 -2.06
C GLU A 360 -29.67 16.00 -2.30
N SER A 361 -28.42 15.81 -2.73
CA SER A 361 -27.86 14.47 -2.97
C SER A 361 -27.52 13.74 -1.68
N LEU A 362 -26.87 14.40 -0.72
CA LEU A 362 -26.38 13.78 0.51
C LEU A 362 -27.53 13.43 1.48
N CYS A 363 -28.54 14.30 1.58
CA CYS A 363 -29.69 14.10 2.46
C CYS A 363 -30.83 13.31 1.79
N CYS A 364 -30.62 12.81 0.57
CA CYS A 364 -31.56 11.95 -0.15
C CYS A 364 -32.98 12.53 -0.27
N GLY A 365 -33.09 13.85 -0.47
CA GLY A 365 -34.38 14.53 -0.58
C GLY A 365 -35.14 14.78 0.74
N ARG A 366 -34.65 14.32 1.89
CA ARG A 366 -35.29 14.57 3.21
C ARG A 366 -35.19 16.05 3.65
N GLY A 367 -34.35 16.84 2.99
CA GLY A 367 -34.02 18.21 3.38
C GLY A 367 -32.95 18.28 4.47
N TYR A 368 -32.69 19.49 4.97
CA TYR A 368 -31.65 19.76 5.97
C TYR A 368 -32.13 20.80 6.99
N ASN A 369 -31.54 20.77 8.18
CA ASN A 369 -31.68 21.77 9.23
C ASN A 369 -30.44 22.68 9.22
N LEU A 370 -30.63 23.97 9.50
CA LEU A 370 -29.51 24.90 9.69
C LEU A 370 -29.16 24.96 11.17
N ARG A 371 -27.96 24.48 11.52
CA ARG A 371 -27.42 24.53 12.87
C ARG A 371 -26.39 25.65 12.97
N ARG A 372 -26.58 26.57 13.92
CA ARG A 372 -25.57 27.58 14.25
C ARG A 372 -24.52 26.94 15.15
N GLU A 373 -23.26 26.99 14.73
CA GLU A 373 -22.12 26.53 15.53
C GLU A 373 -21.12 27.66 15.72
N VAL A 374 -20.71 27.85 16.97
CA VAL A 374 -19.67 28.82 17.33
C VAL A 374 -18.34 28.08 17.39
N LYS A 375 -17.43 28.38 16.46
CA LYS A 375 -16.07 27.83 16.44
C LYS A 375 -15.10 28.82 17.06
N ASN A 376 -14.31 28.34 18.01
CA ASN A 376 -13.18 29.09 18.55
C ASN A 376 -11.97 28.88 17.63
N LEU A 377 -11.51 29.95 16.98
CA LEU A 377 -10.40 29.95 16.05
C LEU A 377 -9.23 30.72 16.65
N LYS A 378 -8.00 30.32 16.32
CA LYS A 378 -6.84 31.17 16.55
C LYS A 378 -6.82 32.27 15.48
N CYS A 379 -6.79 33.52 15.92
CA CYS A 379 -6.84 34.71 15.08
C CYS A 379 -5.78 35.71 15.55
N ASN A 380 -5.53 36.74 14.73
CA ASN A 380 -4.61 37.84 15.06
C ASN A 380 -3.24 37.36 15.57
N CYS A 381 -2.73 36.27 14.98
CA CYS A 381 -1.49 35.65 15.40
C CYS A 381 -0.30 36.56 15.12
N LYS A 382 0.46 36.91 16.17
CA LYS A 382 1.69 37.68 16.08
C LYS A 382 2.88 36.78 16.36
N PHE A 383 3.88 36.83 15.48
CA PHE A 383 5.15 36.16 15.70
C PHE A 383 6.02 37.03 16.60
N LYS A 384 6.40 36.52 17.77
CA LYS A 384 7.41 37.15 18.63
C LYS A 384 8.78 36.69 18.16
N TRP A 385 9.63 37.65 17.81
CA TRP A 385 10.99 37.37 17.35
C TRP A 385 11.75 36.63 18.47
N CYS A 386 12.01 35.34 18.20
CA CYS A 386 12.49 34.28 19.11
C CYS A 386 11.44 33.68 20.08
N CYS A 387 10.71 32.60 19.83
CA CYS A 387 10.39 31.80 18.63
C CYS A 387 8.91 31.35 18.74
N THR A 388 8.06 32.19 19.34
CA THR A 388 6.69 31.82 19.70
C THR A 388 5.68 32.58 18.85
N VAL A 389 4.61 31.88 18.48
CA VAL A 389 3.43 32.50 17.85
C VAL A 389 2.39 32.66 18.94
N GLU A 390 2.05 33.90 19.25
CA GLU A 390 0.94 34.20 20.16
C GLU A 390 -0.29 34.57 19.34
N CYS A 391 -1.40 33.87 19.58
CA CYS A 391 -2.66 34.10 18.91
C CYS A 391 -3.76 34.38 19.93
N GLU A 392 -4.62 35.32 19.60
CA GLU A 392 -5.89 35.51 20.29
C GLU A 392 -6.86 34.38 19.90
N THR A 393 -7.90 34.18 20.73
CA THR A 393 -8.97 33.22 20.43
C THR A 393 -10.21 33.99 20.01
N CYS A 394 -10.53 33.97 18.72
CA CYS A 394 -11.73 34.60 18.18
C CYS A 394 -12.88 33.59 18.12
N ARG A 395 -14.10 34.08 18.31
CA ARG A 395 -15.33 33.32 18.07
C ARG A 395 -15.82 33.61 16.65
N LYS A 396 -16.01 32.57 15.85
CA LYS A 396 -16.66 32.67 14.54
C LYS A 396 -17.94 31.85 14.56
N GLU A 397 -19.05 32.51 14.24
CA GLU A 397 -20.33 31.82 14.06
C GLU A 397 -20.46 31.35 12.61
N GLU A 398 -20.75 30.06 12.43
CA GLU A 398 -21.02 29.47 11.11
C GLU A 398 -22.39 28.78 11.12
N TRP A 399 -23.16 28.98 10.05
CA TRP A 399 -24.40 28.26 9.80
C TRP A 399 -24.11 27.01 8.97
N ASN A 400 -24.19 25.85 9.62
CA ASN A 400 -23.92 24.56 8.99
C ASN A 400 -25.23 23.85 8.65
N ALA A 401 -25.36 23.40 7.40
CA ALA A 401 -26.49 22.60 6.98
C ALA A 401 -26.26 21.13 7.37
N VAL A 402 -27.25 20.53 8.04
CA VAL A 402 -27.20 19.17 8.57
C VAL A 402 -28.41 18.39 8.05
N CYS A 403 -28.18 17.23 7.46
CA CYS A 403 -29.25 16.38 6.96
C CYS A 403 -30.24 15.98 8.06
N LYS A 404 -31.53 16.01 7.75
CA LYS A 404 -32.60 15.51 8.62
C LYS A 404 -32.52 14.01 8.84
#